data_AF-A0AAE0RJX1-F1
#
_entry.id   AF-A0AAE0RJX1-F1
#
_cell.length_a   1.000
_cell.length_b   1.000
_cell.length_c   1.000
_cell.angle_alpha   90.00
_cell.angle_beta   90.00
_cell.angle_gamma   90.00
#
_symmetry.space_group_name_H-M   'P 1'
#
loop_
_entity.id
_entity.type
_entity.pdbx_description
1 polymer ?
#
loop_
_entity_poly.entity_id
_entity_poly.type
_entity_poly.pdbx_seq_one_letter_code
_entity_poly.pdbx_strand_id
1 'polypeptide(L)'
;MSLYIAVFIFPSILTRKTSSQHDAATTILHCRDGIGQVMSSAWFPPDMTLVIQAKVFNLCCIRPENFVSHGLRVLQVPFGKLQLLKFADDTTVIGLIQDGDESAYRQEVEQQAAWRSLNNLELNTLKTVEMIVDFRRNTPALPPLTIMNSTVSTVESFRFLGTTISQDLKWDTHIDSIIKKAQQRLNLLRQLSNFNLPQELLTQFYSAVIESVLCTSNCLVCSATKSNIRRLQRMVRTAERIIGAPLPTLQELYTSRVRKRALKITLDPSHPGH
;
A
#
# COMPACT_ATOMS: atom_id res chain seq x y z
N MET A 1 22.28 19.74 8.84
CA MET A 1 21.35 19.23 7.82
C MET A 1 20.42 18.24 8.47
N SER A 2 19.19 18.66 8.78
CA SER A 2 18.16 17.77 9.34
C SER A 2 17.28 17.26 8.21
N LEU A 3 17.12 15.94 8.06
CA LEU A 3 16.29 15.34 7.02
C LEU A 3 15.30 14.36 7.66
N TYR A 4 14.00 14.56 7.41
CA TYR A 4 12.97 13.61 7.82
C TYR A 4 11.82 13.60 6.80
N ILE A 5 11.01 12.56 6.83
CA ILE A 5 9.92 12.35 5.87
C ILE A 5 8.59 12.47 6.61
N ALA A 6 7.72 13.36 6.15
CA ALA A 6 6.32 13.39 6.59
C ALA A 6 5.45 12.66 5.58
N VAL A 7 4.60 11.78 6.08
CA VAL A 7 3.64 11.02 5.29
C VAL A 7 2.25 11.40 5.77
N PHE A 8 1.54 12.16 4.96
CA PHE A 8 0.15 12.51 5.18
C PHE A 8 -0.75 11.57 4.41
N ILE A 9 -1.83 11.08 5.02
CA ILE A 9 -2.73 10.15 4.35
C ILE A 9 -4.17 10.64 4.48
N PHE A 10 -4.87 10.61 3.36
CA PHE A 10 -6.30 10.83 3.22
C PHE A 10 -6.99 9.50 2.92
N PRO A 11 -7.50 8.76 3.93
CA PRO A 11 -8.21 7.51 3.65
C PRO A 11 -9.63 7.75 3.17
N SER A 12 -10.15 6.83 2.36
CA SER A 12 -11.52 6.77 1.87
C SER A 12 -12.58 7.17 2.90
N ILE A 13 -13.34 8.22 2.57
CA ILE A 13 -14.81 8.27 2.50
C ILE A 13 -15.19 9.57 1.78
N LEU A 14 -15.80 9.46 0.60
CA LEU A 14 -16.56 10.55 -0.02
C LEU A 14 -18.00 10.49 0.50
N THR A 15 -18.30 11.14 1.62
CA THR A 15 -19.68 11.55 1.88
C THR A 15 -19.92 12.80 1.04
N ARG A 16 -20.55 12.62 -0.13
CA ARG A 16 -21.07 13.75 -0.90
C ARG A 16 -22.10 14.44 0.01
N LYS A 17 -21.92 15.73 0.32
CA LYS A 17 -22.99 16.52 0.96
C LYS A 17 -24.21 16.48 0.05
N THR A 18 -25.21 15.67 0.37
CA THR A 18 -26.50 15.72 -0.31
C THR A 18 -27.24 16.95 0.20
N SER A 19 -27.14 18.07 -0.51
CA SER A 19 -28.19 19.09 -0.45
C SER A 19 -29.42 18.53 -1.18
N SER A 20 -30.57 18.60 -0.54
CA SER A 20 -31.85 18.09 -1.03
C SER A 20 -32.25 18.62 -2.42
N GLN A 21 -32.89 17.72 -3.19
CA GLN A 21 -33.78 17.94 -4.34
C GLN A 21 -33.17 18.51 -5.63
N HIS A 22 -32.77 17.62 -6.54
CA HIS A 22 -33.48 17.32 -7.82
C HIS A 22 -32.63 16.36 -8.67
N ASP A 23 -33.27 15.29 -9.14
CA ASP A 23 -33.00 14.47 -10.32
C ASP A 23 -31.54 14.28 -10.81
N ALA A 24 -31.03 13.04 -10.68
CA ALA A 24 -30.79 12.15 -11.83
C ALA A 24 -29.68 11.12 -11.57
N ALA A 25 -30.06 9.86 -11.74
CA ALA A 25 -29.29 8.73 -12.28
C ALA A 25 -27.99 8.28 -11.58
N THR A 26 -28.11 7.14 -10.90
CA THR A 26 -27.17 6.00 -10.91
C THR A 26 -26.17 6.03 -12.08
N THR A 27 -24.87 5.97 -11.78
CA THR A 27 -23.88 5.46 -12.74
C THR A 27 -23.20 4.24 -12.14
N ILE A 28 -23.77 3.09 -12.43
CA ILE A 28 -23.11 1.79 -12.42
C ILE A 28 -22.21 1.78 -13.65
N LEU A 29 -20.89 1.77 -13.49
CA LEU A 29 -19.99 1.45 -14.60
C LEU A 29 -19.78 -0.06 -14.67
N HIS A 30 -20.74 -0.74 -15.32
CA HIS A 30 -20.48 -1.98 -16.00
C HIS A 30 -19.64 -1.64 -17.24
N CYS A 31 -18.34 -1.90 -17.20
CA CYS A 31 -17.53 -1.91 -18.41
C CYS A 31 -17.48 -3.36 -18.91
N ARG A 32 -18.50 -3.72 -19.71
CA ARG A 32 -18.43 -4.84 -20.64
C ARG A 32 -17.96 -4.20 -21.95
N ASP A 33 -16.84 -4.71 -22.46
CA ASP A 33 -16.22 -4.39 -23.76
C ASP A 33 -15.35 -3.13 -23.85
N GLY A 34 -14.07 -3.36 -24.18
CA GLY A 34 -13.21 -2.42 -24.89
C GLY A 34 -12.53 -1.33 -24.07
N ILE A 35 -11.21 -1.22 -24.25
CA ILE A 35 -10.36 -0.17 -23.69
C ILE A 35 -10.87 1.20 -24.17
N GLY A 36 -11.49 1.95 -23.27
CA GLY A 36 -11.94 3.33 -23.49
C GLY A 36 -11.32 4.28 -22.47
N GLN A 37 -10.87 5.44 -22.97
CA GLN A 37 -10.22 6.52 -22.22
C GLN A 37 -11.04 6.93 -20.98
N VAL A 38 -10.50 6.70 -19.78
CA VAL A 38 -11.11 7.19 -18.52
C VAL A 38 -10.74 8.66 -18.39
N MET A 39 -11.73 9.55 -18.57
CA MET A 39 -11.55 10.99 -18.37
C MET A 39 -11.13 11.28 -16.92
N SER A 40 -9.92 11.83 -16.79
CA SER A 40 -9.23 12.14 -15.53
C SER A 40 -9.63 13.50 -14.92
N SER A 41 -10.59 14.23 -15.49
CA SER A 41 -10.82 15.64 -15.17
C SER A 41 -11.50 15.91 -13.82
N ALA A 42 -12.23 14.94 -13.26
CA ALA A 42 -12.95 15.13 -11.99
C ALA A 42 -12.08 14.92 -10.73
N TRP A 43 -10.83 14.48 -10.89
CA TRP A 43 -10.03 13.94 -9.78
C TRP A 43 -8.76 14.75 -9.46
N PHE A 44 -8.48 15.81 -10.21
CA PHE A 44 -7.26 16.61 -10.06
C PHE A 44 -7.57 18.11 -10.17
N PRO A 45 -6.85 18.97 -9.44
CA PRO A 45 -6.85 20.41 -9.67
C PRO A 45 -6.49 20.76 -11.12
N PRO A 46 -7.14 21.76 -11.75
CA PRO A 46 -6.93 22.10 -13.16
C PRO A 46 -5.53 22.65 -13.49
N ASP A 47 -4.77 23.06 -12.48
CA ASP A 47 -3.38 23.53 -12.53
C ASP A 47 -2.35 22.39 -12.38
N MET A 48 -2.80 21.15 -12.13
CA MET A 48 -1.92 19.99 -12.05
C MET A 48 -1.52 19.53 -13.45
N THR A 49 -0.28 19.83 -13.85
CA THR A 49 0.28 19.27 -15.09
C THR A 49 0.56 17.79 -14.85
N LEU A 50 -0.28 16.93 -15.45
CA LEU A 50 -0.13 15.46 -15.43
C LEU A 50 1.09 15.05 -16.26
N VAL A 51 2.27 15.14 -15.65
CA VAL A 51 3.44 14.41 -16.15
C VAL A 51 3.32 12.98 -15.62
N ILE A 52 2.71 12.09 -16.41
CA ILE A 52 2.78 10.64 -16.17
C ILE A 52 4.23 10.22 -16.41
N GLN A 53 5.07 10.40 -15.40
CA GLN A 53 6.39 9.80 -15.37
C GLN A 53 6.32 8.54 -14.51
N ALA A 54 6.29 7.40 -15.19
CA ALA A 54 6.77 6.16 -14.59
C ALA A 54 8.29 6.29 -14.35
N LYS A 55 8.70 7.09 -13.36
CA LYS A 55 10.10 7.21 -12.94
C LYS A 55 10.25 6.81 -11.48
N VAL A 56 10.91 5.66 -11.36
CA VAL A 56 11.71 5.08 -10.27
C VAL A 56 12.01 6.05 -9.12
N PHE A 57 11.47 5.74 -7.93
CA PHE A 57 11.98 6.34 -6.69
C PHE A 57 13.00 5.42 -6.02
N ASN A 58 14.20 5.97 -5.81
CA ASN A 58 15.23 5.51 -4.89
C ASN A 58 14.86 5.90 -3.44
N LEU A 59 13.72 5.44 -2.94
CA LEU A 59 13.61 5.14 -1.50
C LEU A 59 14.06 3.68 -1.39
N CYS A 60 15.31 3.49 -0.94
CA CYS A 60 15.95 2.20 -0.84
C CYS A 60 15.19 1.30 0.15
N CYS A 61 14.10 0.65 -0.30
CA CYS A 61 13.48 -0.56 0.26
C CYS A 61 12.21 -1.01 -0.49
N ILE A 62 11.68 -0.26 -1.45
CA ILE A 62 10.61 -0.76 -2.33
C ILE A 62 11.05 -0.57 -3.78
N ARG A 63 11.61 -1.63 -4.37
CA ARG A 63 11.98 -1.61 -5.80
C ARG A 63 10.72 -1.40 -6.66
N PRO A 64 10.81 -0.66 -7.78
CA PRO A 64 9.68 -0.33 -8.67
C PRO A 64 8.87 -1.56 -9.12
N GLU A 65 9.56 -2.69 -9.25
CA GLU A 65 9.06 -3.98 -9.72
C GLU A 65 8.08 -4.67 -8.76
N ASN A 66 7.96 -4.19 -7.51
CA ASN A 66 6.99 -4.72 -6.54
C ASN A 66 5.68 -3.91 -6.44
N PHE A 67 5.62 -2.68 -6.99
CA PHE A 67 4.39 -1.87 -7.03
C PHE A 67 3.42 -2.34 -8.13
N VAL A 68 3.91 -3.01 -9.17
CA VAL A 68 3.09 -3.60 -10.24
C VAL A 68 2.49 -4.96 -9.84
N SER A 69 2.57 -5.34 -8.55
CA SER A 69 2.09 -6.63 -8.03
C SER A 69 0.58 -6.82 -8.12
N HIS A 70 -0.17 -5.75 -8.35
CA HIS A 70 -1.57 -5.78 -8.69
C HIS A 70 -1.77 -4.89 -9.92
N GLY A 71 -2.76 -5.13 -10.79
CA GLY A 71 -3.12 -4.22 -11.88
C GLY A 71 -3.71 -2.90 -11.38
N LEU A 72 -3.07 -2.29 -10.38
CA LEU A 72 -3.52 -1.13 -9.63
C LEU A 72 -2.79 0.09 -10.18
N ARG A 73 -3.56 1.01 -10.76
CA ARG A 73 -3.06 2.32 -11.21
C ARG A 73 -2.76 3.18 -9.98
N VAL A 74 -1.57 3.01 -9.41
CA VAL A 74 -1.04 3.97 -8.46
C VAL A 74 -0.45 5.12 -9.27
N LEU A 75 -1.05 6.30 -9.17
CA LEU A 75 -0.53 7.49 -9.83
C LEU A 75 0.49 8.15 -8.90
N GLN A 76 1.73 8.23 -9.38
CA GLN A 76 2.80 8.96 -8.72
C GLN A 76 3.06 10.25 -9.48
N VAL A 77 2.98 11.39 -8.77
CA VAL A 77 3.34 12.68 -9.34
C VAL A 77 4.46 13.29 -8.49
N PRO A 78 5.70 13.36 -9.01
CA PRO A 78 6.78 14.06 -8.33
C PRO A 78 6.58 15.57 -8.47
N PHE A 79 6.66 16.30 -7.36
CA PHE A 79 6.53 17.75 -7.31
C PHE A 79 7.64 18.34 -6.42
N GLY A 80 8.85 18.47 -6.97
CA GLY A 80 10.01 18.97 -6.21
C GLY A 80 10.34 18.11 -4.99
N LYS A 81 10.19 18.67 -3.77
CA LYS A 81 10.41 17.97 -2.48
C LYS A 81 9.23 17.05 -2.07
N LEU A 82 8.17 17.01 -2.87
CA LEU A 82 6.93 16.27 -2.57
C LEU A 82 6.71 15.12 -3.56
N GLN A 83 6.06 14.08 -3.06
CA GLN A 83 5.59 12.95 -3.84
C GLN A 83 4.15 12.64 -3.46
N LEU A 84 3.26 12.70 -4.43
CA LEU A 84 1.86 12.30 -4.28
C LEU A 84 1.69 10.86 -4.73
N LEU A 85 1.03 10.06 -3.89
CA LEU A 85 0.72 8.66 -4.15
C LEU A 85 -0.80 8.50 -4.04
N LYS A 86 -1.46 8.20 -5.15
CA LYS A 86 -2.92 8.10 -5.19
C LYS A 86 -3.37 6.69 -5.56
N PHE A 87 -4.31 6.15 -4.80
CA PHE A 87 -4.96 4.87 -5.05
C PHE A 87 -6.47 5.01 -4.86
N ALA A 88 -7.24 4.95 -5.95
CA ALA A 88 -8.67 5.27 -5.92
C ALA A 88 -8.91 6.63 -5.24
N ASP A 89 -9.61 6.65 -4.10
CA ASP A 89 -9.86 7.82 -3.27
C ASP A 89 -8.80 8.05 -2.18
N ASP A 90 -7.99 7.04 -1.85
CA ASP A 90 -6.85 7.19 -0.95
C ASP A 90 -5.78 8.08 -1.60
N THR A 91 -5.40 9.15 -0.91
CA THR A 91 -4.28 10.01 -1.35
C THR A 91 -3.26 10.13 -0.23
N THR A 92 -2.01 9.84 -0.54
CA THR A 92 -0.90 9.97 0.38
C THR A 92 0.05 11.04 -0.14
N VAL A 93 0.35 12.05 0.68
CA VAL A 93 1.34 13.08 0.42
C VAL A 93 2.61 12.71 1.17
N ILE A 94 3.72 12.61 0.47
CA ILE A 94 5.03 12.32 1.06
C ILE A 94 5.89 13.56 0.87
N GLY A 95 6.29 14.21 1.96
CA GLY A 95 7.14 15.39 1.95
C GLY A 95 8.50 15.11 2.54
N LEU A 96 9.56 15.48 1.79
CA LEU A 96 10.91 15.51 2.32
C LEU A 96 11.17 16.85 3.00
N ILE A 97 11.35 16.81 4.33
CA ILE A 97 11.58 18.01 5.13
C ILE A 97 13.07 18.18 5.37
N GLN A 98 13.57 19.35 5.01
CA GLN A 98 14.99 19.71 5.07
C GLN A 98 15.17 20.91 5.98
N ASP A 99 16.06 20.81 6.96
CA ASP A 99 16.42 21.90 7.87
C ASP A 99 15.22 22.54 8.61
N GLY A 100 14.17 21.74 8.82
CA GLY A 100 12.95 22.16 9.51
C GLY A 100 11.94 22.89 8.62
N ASP A 101 12.23 23.04 7.32
CA ASP A 101 11.31 23.64 6.35
C ASP A 101 10.22 22.63 5.94
N GLU A 102 9.06 22.74 6.60
CA GLU A 102 7.85 21.96 6.31
C GLU A 102 6.90 22.65 5.32
N SER A 103 7.23 23.86 4.85
CA SER A 103 6.27 24.74 4.18
C SER A 103 5.68 24.11 2.92
N ALA A 104 6.51 23.45 2.09
CA ALA A 104 6.04 22.77 0.89
C ALA A 104 5.03 21.67 1.22
N TYR A 105 5.31 20.85 2.24
CA TYR A 105 4.44 19.76 2.66
C TYR A 105 3.12 20.27 3.23
N ARG A 106 3.16 21.26 4.12
CA ARG A 106 1.95 21.86 4.71
C ARG A 106 1.09 22.54 3.65
N GLN A 107 1.71 23.27 2.74
CA GLN A 107 1.00 23.94 1.65
C GLN A 107 0.28 22.93 0.74
N GLU A 108 0.91 21.80 0.41
CA GLU A 108 0.26 20.75 -0.39
C GLU A 108 -0.92 20.12 0.36
N VAL A 109 -0.76 19.81 1.66
CA VAL A 109 -1.86 19.29 2.48
C VAL A 109 -3.06 20.26 2.52
N GLU A 110 -2.80 21.56 2.66
CA GLU A 110 -3.82 22.61 2.62
C GLU A 110 -4.50 22.70 1.24
N GLN A 111 -3.73 22.66 0.15
CA GLN A 111 -4.28 22.65 -1.21
C GLN A 111 -5.17 21.42 -1.45
N GLN A 112 -4.73 20.24 -1.00
CA GLN A 112 -5.50 19.01 -1.08
C GLN A 112 -6.80 19.07 -0.28
N ALA A 113 -6.79 19.74 0.88
CA ALA A 113 -7.98 19.96 1.69
C ALA A 113 -8.94 20.98 1.05
N ALA A 114 -8.41 22.09 0.54
CA ALA A 114 -9.18 23.13 -0.13
C ALA A 114 -9.84 22.60 -1.41
N TRP A 115 -9.10 21.87 -2.24
CA TRP A 115 -9.65 21.26 -3.45
C TRP A 115 -10.76 20.27 -3.14
N ARG A 116 -10.60 19.43 -2.11
CA ARG A 116 -11.66 18.51 -1.66
C ARG A 116 -12.91 19.26 -1.21
N SER A 117 -12.73 20.30 -0.40
CA SER A 117 -13.83 21.15 0.06
C SER A 117 -14.61 21.78 -1.11
N LEU A 118 -13.90 22.35 -2.09
CA LEU A 118 -14.48 22.93 -3.31
C LEU A 118 -15.22 21.89 -4.16
N ASN A 119 -14.77 20.64 -4.16
CA ASN A 119 -15.38 19.54 -4.91
C ASN A 119 -16.43 18.76 -4.10
N ASN A 120 -16.93 19.31 -2.99
CA ASN A 120 -17.92 18.68 -2.12
C ASN A 120 -17.50 17.30 -1.57
N LEU A 121 -16.20 17.14 -1.32
CA LEU A 121 -15.60 15.96 -0.72
C LEU A 121 -15.26 16.29 0.73
N GLU A 122 -15.86 15.56 1.67
CA GLU A 122 -15.60 15.75 3.09
C GLU A 122 -14.37 14.97 3.55
N LEU A 123 -13.52 15.62 4.35
CA LEU A 123 -12.36 14.98 4.96
C LEU A 123 -12.77 14.24 6.22
N ASN A 124 -12.49 12.94 6.26
CA ASN A 124 -12.63 12.17 7.48
C ASN A 124 -11.42 12.41 8.39
N THR A 125 -11.51 13.41 9.27
CA THR A 125 -10.45 13.81 10.18
C THR A 125 -10.00 12.70 11.14
N LEU A 126 -10.90 11.76 11.46
CA LEU A 126 -10.58 10.59 12.31
C LEU A 126 -9.74 9.54 11.59
N LYS A 127 -9.86 9.45 10.27
CA LYS A 127 -9.07 8.52 9.46
C LYS A 127 -7.79 9.16 8.94
N THR A 128 -7.79 10.48 8.71
CA THR A 128 -6.58 11.18 8.30
C THR A 128 -5.54 11.13 9.42
N VAL A 129 -4.35 10.68 9.08
CA VAL A 129 -3.24 10.58 10.02
C VAL A 129 -1.98 11.12 9.38
N GLU A 130 -1.10 11.61 10.22
CA GLU A 130 0.26 11.98 9.87
C GLU A 130 1.23 10.97 10.47
N MET A 131 2.21 10.52 9.69
CA MET A 131 3.32 9.73 10.19
C MET A 131 4.62 10.45 9.87
N ILE A 132 5.43 10.69 10.90
CA ILE A 132 6.74 11.33 10.79
C ILE A 132 7.80 10.25 10.90
N VAL A 133 8.65 10.14 9.89
CA VAL A 133 9.81 9.24 9.86
C VAL A 133 11.06 10.07 10.08
N ASP A 134 11.60 10.00 11.29
CA ASP A 134 12.79 10.73 11.71
C ASP A 134 13.80 9.80 12.39
N PHE A 135 15.02 9.72 11.82
CA PHE A 135 16.11 8.91 12.35
C PHE A 135 17.16 9.73 13.12
N ARG A 136 16.91 11.02 13.35
CA ARG A 136 17.78 11.87 14.17
C ARG A 136 17.75 11.38 15.62
N ARG A 137 18.89 11.45 16.31
CA ARG A 137 19.00 11.08 17.74
C ARG A 137 18.28 12.08 18.66
N ASN A 138 18.32 13.36 18.29
CA ASN A 138 17.65 14.44 19.00
C ASN A 138 16.59 15.02 18.07
N THR A 139 15.36 14.54 18.22
CA THR A 139 14.22 15.00 17.43
C THR A 139 13.61 16.23 18.10
N PRO A 140 13.67 17.41 17.47
CA PRO A 140 12.91 18.55 17.97
C PRO A 140 11.41 18.23 17.90
N ALA A 141 10.65 18.71 18.89
CA ALA A 141 9.20 18.61 18.84
C ALA A 141 8.69 19.38 17.61
N LEU A 142 8.00 18.69 16.72
CA LEU A 142 7.40 19.32 15.54
C LEU A 142 6.02 19.85 15.91
N PRO A 143 5.63 21.02 15.39
CA PRO A 143 4.30 21.56 15.64
C PRO A 143 3.23 20.64 15.04
N PRO A 144 2.10 20.40 15.73
CA PRO A 144 1.03 19.56 15.19
C PRO A 144 0.54 20.05 13.83
N LEU A 145 0.23 19.13 12.93
CA LEU A 145 -0.42 19.45 11.68
C LEU A 145 -1.91 19.73 11.93
N THR A 146 -2.40 20.88 11.45
CA THR A 146 -3.80 21.28 11.57
C THR A 146 -4.42 21.44 10.18
N ILE A 147 -5.63 20.92 10.00
CA ILE A 147 -6.41 21.05 8.77
C ILE A 147 -7.79 21.57 9.15
N MET A 148 -8.23 22.68 8.55
CA MET A 148 -9.54 23.30 8.84
C MET A 148 -9.81 23.46 10.34
N ASN A 149 -8.82 23.97 11.09
CA ASN A 149 -8.84 24.13 12.56
C ASN A 149 -8.96 22.84 13.38
N SER A 150 -8.79 21.67 12.77
CA SER A 150 -8.73 20.37 13.45
C SER A 150 -7.31 19.82 13.43
N THR A 151 -6.79 19.39 14.58
CA THR A 151 -5.46 18.77 14.66
C THR A 151 -5.51 17.35 14.11
N VAL A 152 -4.59 17.03 13.20
CA VAL A 152 -4.45 15.68 12.66
C VAL A 152 -3.65 14.82 13.64
N SER A 153 -4.11 13.59 13.85
CA SER A 153 -3.41 12.65 14.72
C SER A 153 -2.09 12.17 14.11
N THR A 154 -1.01 12.26 14.87
CA THR A 154 0.27 11.65 14.53
C THR A 154 0.28 10.19 14.98
N VAL A 155 0.72 9.28 14.11
CA VAL A 155 0.75 7.83 14.37
C VAL A 155 2.13 7.24 14.15
N GLU A 156 2.46 6.21 14.94
CA GLU A 156 3.73 5.47 14.81
C GLU A 156 3.68 4.41 13.72
N SER A 157 2.48 3.95 13.35
CA SER A 157 2.28 3.01 12.25
C SER A 157 0.89 3.15 11.68
N PHE A 158 0.75 2.82 10.40
CA PHE A 158 -0.54 2.85 9.72
C PHE A 158 -0.63 1.71 8.70
N ARG A 159 -1.87 1.37 8.31
CA ARG A 159 -2.11 0.32 7.31
C ARG A 159 -2.45 0.95 5.95
N PHE A 160 -1.55 0.78 4.99
CA PHE A 160 -1.70 1.23 3.61
C PHE A 160 -1.94 0.05 2.67
N LEU A 161 -3.07 0.00 1.96
CA LEU A 161 -3.37 -1.05 0.97
C LEU A 161 -3.11 -2.48 1.46
N GLY A 162 -3.39 -2.73 2.74
CA GLY A 162 -3.15 -4.03 3.38
C GLY A 162 -1.77 -4.25 3.98
N THR A 163 -0.82 -3.32 3.80
CA THR A 163 0.53 -3.35 4.36
C THR A 163 0.67 -2.37 5.51
N THR A 164 1.14 -2.82 6.67
CA THR A 164 1.45 -1.94 7.79
C THR A 164 2.84 -1.33 7.61
N ILE A 165 2.89 0.00 7.62
CA ILE A 165 4.12 0.79 7.54
C ILE A 165 4.32 1.44 8.91
N SER A 166 5.52 1.32 9.45
CA SER A 166 5.91 1.88 10.75
C SER A 166 6.87 3.06 10.56
N GLN A 167 6.86 4.01 11.49
CA GLN A 167 7.72 5.20 11.49
C GLN A 167 9.21 4.86 11.52
N ASP A 168 9.58 3.71 12.09
CA ASP A 168 10.95 3.21 12.12
C ASP A 168 11.35 2.46 10.84
N LEU A 169 10.44 2.42 9.86
CA LEU A 169 10.54 1.68 8.60
C LEU A 169 10.87 0.19 8.78
N LYS A 170 10.60 -0.38 9.96
CA LYS A 170 10.74 -1.80 10.21
C LYS A 170 9.47 -2.55 9.84
N TRP A 171 9.65 -3.82 9.49
CA TRP A 171 8.57 -4.69 9.02
C TRP A 171 8.01 -5.61 10.09
N ASP A 172 8.50 -5.53 11.33
CA ASP A 172 8.14 -6.43 12.42
C ASP A 172 6.64 -6.45 12.70
N THR A 173 6.01 -5.29 12.89
CA THR A 173 4.55 -5.16 13.12
C THR A 173 3.74 -5.79 12.00
N HIS A 174 4.12 -5.54 10.74
CA HIS A 174 3.43 -6.12 9.60
C HIS A 174 3.62 -7.64 9.52
N ILE A 175 4.84 -8.11 9.74
CA ILE A 175 5.18 -9.54 9.70
C ILE A 175 4.49 -10.30 10.82
N ASP A 176 4.36 -9.71 12.01
CA ASP A 176 3.58 -10.26 13.11
C ASP A 176 2.12 -10.45 12.70
N SER A 177 1.56 -9.47 11.99
CA SER A 177 0.20 -9.56 11.46
C SER A 177 0.03 -10.69 10.42
N ILE A 178 1.02 -10.90 9.55
CA ILE A 178 1.05 -12.00 8.58
C ILE A 178 1.14 -13.33 9.34
N ILE A 179 2.08 -13.45 10.27
CA ILE A 179 2.30 -14.68 11.05
C ILE A 179 1.04 -15.07 11.79
N LYS A 180 0.35 -14.12 12.46
CA LYS A 180 -0.91 -14.39 13.16
C LYS A 180 -1.98 -14.95 12.22
N LYS A 181 -2.14 -14.36 11.02
CA LYS A 181 -3.08 -14.87 9.99
C LYS A 181 -2.67 -16.25 9.47
N ALA A 182 -1.38 -16.46 9.23
CA ALA A 182 -0.85 -17.74 8.75
C ALA A 182 -1.01 -18.84 9.80
N GLN A 183 -0.79 -18.54 11.09
CA GLN A 183 -0.98 -19.48 12.20
C GLN A 183 -2.44 -19.94 12.32
N GLN A 184 -3.40 -19.03 12.20
CA GLN A 184 -4.83 -19.39 12.18
C GLN A 184 -5.14 -20.37 11.06
N ARG A 185 -4.60 -20.12 9.85
CA ARG A 185 -4.79 -20.97 8.67
C ARG A 185 -4.03 -22.31 8.78
N LEU A 186 -2.87 -22.33 9.40
CA LEU A 186 -2.13 -23.54 9.74
C LEU A 186 -2.91 -24.43 10.72
N ASN A 187 -3.66 -23.84 11.65
CA ASN A 187 -4.52 -24.62 12.54
C ASN A 187 -5.61 -25.35 11.76
N LEU A 188 -6.20 -24.71 10.75
CA LEU A 188 -7.16 -25.35 9.85
C LEU A 188 -6.49 -26.46 9.04
N LEU A 189 -5.28 -26.24 8.51
CA LEU A 189 -4.52 -27.29 7.82
C LEU A 189 -4.28 -28.51 8.72
N ARG A 190 -3.97 -28.32 10.01
CA ARG A 190 -3.81 -29.43 10.98
C ARG A 190 -5.11 -30.20 11.21
N GLN A 191 -6.24 -29.49 11.28
CA GLN A 191 -7.54 -30.14 11.41
C GLN A 191 -7.84 -30.97 10.15
N LEU A 192 -7.57 -30.41 8.97
CA LEU A 192 -7.75 -31.11 7.70
C LEU A 192 -6.85 -32.34 7.56
N SER A 193 -5.59 -32.28 8.02
CA SER A 193 -4.69 -33.43 7.98
C SER A 193 -5.16 -34.59 8.84
N ASN A 194 -5.93 -34.33 9.91
CA ASN A 194 -6.49 -35.39 10.77
C ASN A 194 -7.60 -36.22 10.08
N PHE A 195 -8.15 -35.75 8.95
CA PHE A 195 -9.14 -36.49 8.18
C PHE A 195 -8.53 -37.44 7.13
N ASN A 196 -7.22 -37.71 7.19
CA ASN A 196 -6.50 -38.59 6.26
C ASN A 196 -6.70 -38.19 4.78
N LEU A 197 -6.76 -36.88 4.51
CA LEU A 197 -6.87 -36.37 3.14
C LEU A 197 -5.60 -36.68 2.33
N PRO A 198 -5.72 -36.89 1.01
CA PRO A 198 -4.58 -36.98 0.13
C PRO A 198 -3.64 -35.78 0.27
N GLN A 199 -2.34 -36.06 0.26
CA GLN A 199 -1.26 -35.07 0.37
C GLN A 199 -1.39 -33.95 -0.68
N GLU A 200 -1.86 -34.28 -1.87
CA GLU A 200 -2.10 -33.34 -2.97
C GLU A 200 -3.15 -32.29 -2.61
N LEU A 201 -4.27 -32.70 -1.98
CA LEU A 201 -5.32 -31.78 -1.56
C LEU A 201 -4.84 -30.84 -0.45
N LEU A 202 -4.06 -31.37 0.51
CA LEU A 202 -3.46 -30.55 1.55
C LEU A 202 -2.45 -29.54 0.99
N THR A 203 -1.69 -29.92 -0.04
CA THR A 203 -0.76 -29.05 -0.75
C THR A 203 -1.49 -27.95 -1.52
N GLN A 204 -2.60 -28.28 -2.18
CA GLN A 204 -3.46 -27.30 -2.84
C GLN A 204 -4.08 -26.33 -1.83
N PHE A 205 -4.56 -26.82 -0.69
CA PHE A 205 -5.06 -25.99 0.40
C PHE A 205 -3.99 -25.03 0.91
N TYR A 206 -2.76 -25.53 1.15
CA TYR A 206 -1.63 -24.68 1.54
C TYR A 206 -1.39 -23.56 0.52
N SER A 207 -1.30 -23.91 -0.76
CA SER A 207 -1.02 -22.96 -1.85
C SER A 207 -2.11 -21.89 -1.97
N ALA A 208 -3.37 -22.27 -1.82
CA ALA A 208 -4.50 -21.35 -1.91
C ALA A 208 -4.65 -20.46 -0.66
N VAL A 209 -4.47 -21.04 0.53
CA VAL A 209 -4.88 -20.39 1.79
C VAL A 209 -3.69 -19.86 2.58
N ILE A 210 -2.62 -20.62 2.76
CA ILE A 210 -1.49 -20.19 3.61
C ILE A 210 -0.47 -19.40 2.79
N GLU A 211 -0.07 -19.93 1.65
CA GLU A 211 0.89 -19.29 0.74
C GLU A 211 0.37 -17.92 0.28
N SER A 212 -0.93 -17.80 -0.01
CA SER A 212 -1.53 -16.52 -0.39
C SER A 212 -1.32 -15.43 0.65
N VAL A 213 -1.38 -15.74 1.94
CA VAL A 213 -1.09 -14.79 3.05
C VAL A 213 0.39 -14.52 3.19
N LEU A 214 1.25 -15.54 3.09
CA LEU A 214 2.70 -15.33 3.16
C LEU A 214 3.19 -14.44 2.01
N CYS A 215 2.50 -14.48 0.87
CA CYS A 215 2.83 -13.74 -0.34
C CYS A 215 1.99 -12.46 -0.57
N THR A 216 1.09 -12.05 0.34
CA THR A 216 0.29 -10.81 0.14
C THR A 216 1.16 -9.57 -0.02
N SER A 217 2.36 -9.62 0.55
CA SER A 217 3.31 -8.51 0.57
C SER A 217 4.68 -9.00 0.14
N ASN A 218 4.74 -9.53 -1.09
CA ASN A 218 5.96 -10.03 -1.74
C ASN A 218 7.14 -9.04 -1.66
N CYS A 219 6.87 -7.73 -1.67
CA CYS A 219 7.92 -6.71 -1.54
C CYS A 219 8.77 -6.87 -0.27
N LEU A 220 8.19 -7.41 0.80
CA LEU A 220 8.85 -7.52 2.10
C LEU A 220 9.96 -8.55 2.11
N VAL A 221 9.92 -9.56 1.25
CA VAL A 221 10.97 -10.58 1.21
C VAL A 221 12.30 -9.96 0.80
N CYS A 222 12.28 -8.86 0.04
CA CYS A 222 13.49 -8.11 -0.35
C CYS A 222 14.00 -7.14 0.73
N SER A 223 13.12 -6.59 1.56
CA SER A 223 13.43 -5.49 2.48
C SER A 223 13.43 -5.89 3.96
N ALA A 224 12.88 -7.06 4.29
CA ALA A 224 12.84 -7.57 5.66
C ALA A 224 14.21 -8.08 6.11
N THR A 225 14.42 -8.02 7.43
CA THR A 225 15.63 -8.59 8.04
C THR A 225 15.69 -10.10 7.85
N LYS A 226 16.91 -10.67 7.85
CA LYS A 226 17.11 -12.13 7.82
C LYS A 226 16.35 -12.84 8.95
N SER A 227 16.24 -12.21 10.12
CA SER A 227 15.46 -12.73 11.24
C SER A 227 13.98 -12.89 10.86
N ASN A 228 13.40 -11.84 10.28
CA ASN A 228 12.00 -11.83 9.88
C ASN A 228 11.69 -12.80 8.74
N ILE A 229 12.59 -12.92 7.76
CA ILE A 229 12.50 -13.95 6.72
C ILE A 229 12.50 -15.37 7.34
N ARG A 230 13.39 -15.64 8.33
CA ARG A 230 13.40 -16.93 9.03
C ARG A 230 12.09 -17.18 9.78
N ARG A 231 11.50 -16.16 10.41
CA ARG A 231 10.22 -16.29 11.12
C ARG A 231 9.09 -16.72 10.18
N LEU A 232 9.00 -16.11 8.99
CA LEU A 232 8.04 -16.51 7.96
C LEU A 232 8.33 -17.91 7.41
N GLN A 233 9.60 -18.25 7.14
CA GLN A 233 9.99 -19.59 6.68
C GLN A 233 9.61 -20.69 7.68
N ARG A 234 9.55 -20.42 8.98
CA ARG A 234 9.06 -21.41 9.97
C ARG A 234 7.60 -21.79 9.73
N MET A 235 6.78 -20.90 9.17
CA MET A 235 5.39 -21.22 8.84
C MET A 235 5.33 -22.23 7.69
N VAL A 236 6.14 -22.03 6.65
CA VAL A 236 6.32 -22.99 5.55
C VAL A 236 6.78 -24.35 6.09
N ARG A 237 7.85 -24.37 6.91
CA ARG A 237 8.36 -25.61 7.54
C ARG A 237 7.34 -26.32 8.42
N THR A 238 6.41 -25.58 9.01
CA THR A 238 5.34 -26.17 9.81
C THR A 238 4.31 -26.82 8.92
N ALA A 239 3.93 -26.17 7.80
CA ALA A 239 3.07 -26.78 6.80
C ALA A 239 3.69 -28.04 6.19
N GLU A 240 4.98 -28.02 5.84
CA GLU A 240 5.72 -29.19 5.32
C GLU A 240 5.59 -30.40 6.23
N ARG A 241 5.77 -30.21 7.54
CA ARG A 241 5.63 -31.29 8.52
C ARG A 241 4.19 -31.82 8.65
N ILE A 242 3.20 -30.94 8.53
CA ILE A 242 1.78 -31.35 8.62
C ILE A 242 1.36 -32.13 7.37
N ILE A 243 1.82 -31.69 6.20
CA ILE A 243 1.48 -32.29 4.91
C ILE A 243 2.30 -33.55 4.64
N GLY A 244 3.54 -33.60 5.16
CA GLY A 244 4.50 -34.66 4.83
C GLY A 244 5.12 -34.51 3.44
N ALA A 245 4.99 -33.34 2.79
CA ALA A 245 5.56 -33.02 1.48
C ALA A 245 6.61 -31.91 1.57
N PRO A 246 7.64 -31.89 0.71
CA PRO A 246 8.45 -30.71 0.52
C PRO A 246 7.60 -29.58 -0.07
N LEU A 247 7.76 -28.36 0.46
CA LEU A 247 7.11 -27.16 -0.07
C LEU A 247 8.17 -26.17 -0.55
N PRO A 248 7.87 -25.34 -1.55
CA PRO A 248 8.81 -24.32 -2.00
C PRO A 248 9.12 -23.33 -0.87
N THR A 249 10.38 -22.94 -0.78
CA THR A 249 10.83 -21.94 0.18
C THR A 249 10.21 -20.58 -0.11
N LEU A 250 10.17 -19.70 0.90
CA LEU A 250 9.64 -18.35 0.72
C LEU A 250 10.37 -17.58 -0.39
N GLN A 251 11.67 -17.83 -0.57
CA GLN A 251 12.48 -17.18 -1.60
C GLN A 251 12.20 -17.73 -2.99
N GLU A 252 11.98 -19.03 -3.14
CA GLU A 252 11.54 -19.65 -4.41
C GLU A 252 10.15 -19.16 -4.80
N LEU A 253 9.23 -19.09 -3.84
CA LEU A 253 7.88 -18.55 -4.03
C LEU A 253 7.92 -17.09 -4.51
N TYR A 254 8.72 -16.26 -3.83
CA TYR A 254 8.93 -14.87 -4.24
C TYR A 254 9.46 -14.77 -5.67
N THR A 255 10.57 -15.47 -5.96
CA THR A 255 11.25 -15.42 -7.27
C THR A 255 10.33 -15.92 -8.39
N SER A 256 9.61 -17.02 -8.15
CA SER A 256 8.63 -17.58 -9.09
C SER A 256 7.50 -16.59 -9.40
N ARG A 257 6.94 -15.95 -8.37
CA ARG A 257 5.85 -14.96 -8.54
C ARG A 257 6.32 -13.70 -9.25
N VAL A 258 7.49 -13.16 -8.89
CA VAL A 258 8.08 -11.99 -9.57
C VAL A 258 8.34 -12.32 -11.04
N ARG A 259 8.97 -13.46 -11.34
CA ARG A 259 9.23 -13.89 -12.72
C ARG A 259 7.94 -14.05 -13.51
N LYS A 260 6.94 -14.75 -12.98
CA LYS A 260 5.62 -14.91 -13.63
C LYS A 260 4.97 -13.55 -13.91
N ARG A 261 5.08 -12.60 -12.99
CA ARG A 261 4.52 -11.26 -13.16
C ARG A 261 5.27 -10.43 -14.18
N ALA A 262 6.60 -10.44 -14.14
CA ALA A 262 7.46 -9.77 -15.12
C ALA A 262 7.15 -10.26 -16.53
N LEU A 263 7.05 -11.58 -16.73
CA LEU A 263 6.66 -12.16 -18.02
C LEU A 263 5.28 -11.69 -18.48
N LYS A 264 4.28 -11.65 -17.58
CA LYS A 264 2.95 -11.11 -17.92
C LYS A 264 3.00 -9.65 -18.36
N ILE A 265 3.82 -8.84 -17.70
CA ILE A 265 4.00 -7.42 -18.04
C ILE A 265 4.69 -7.28 -19.41
N THR A 266 5.76 -8.03 -19.65
CA THR A 266 6.49 -7.98 -20.94
C THR A 266 5.61 -8.44 -22.11
N LEU A 267 4.69 -9.38 -21.88
CA LEU A 267 3.78 -9.89 -22.90
C LEU A 267 2.50 -9.04 -23.07
N ASP A 268 2.27 -8.04 -22.22
CA ASP A 268 1.07 -7.20 -22.29
C ASP A 268 1.29 -6.05 -23.30
N PRO A 269 0.63 -6.08 -24.47
CA PRO A 269 0.79 -5.04 -25.49
C PRO A 269 0.17 -3.69 -25.09
N SER A 270 -0.65 -3.67 -24.03
CA SER A 270 -1.23 -2.43 -23.49
C SER A 270 -0.36 -1.78 -22.41
N HIS A 271 0.77 -2.41 -22.06
CA HIS A 271 1.65 -1.88 -21.04
C HIS A 271 2.33 -0.60 -21.55
N PRO A 272 2.35 0.51 -20.78
CA PRO A 272 2.85 1.83 -21.22
C PRO A 272 4.36 1.90 -21.48
N GLY A 273 5.07 0.77 -21.38
CA GLY A 273 6.49 0.64 -21.67
C GLY A 273 6.80 0.00 -23.03
N HIS A 274 5.77 -0.46 -23.75
CA HIS A 274 5.84 -0.80 -25.19
C HIS A 274 5.42 0.42 -26.00
#